data_AF-A0A8B6GE49-F1
#
_entry.id   AF-A0A8B6GE49-F1
#
_cell.length_a   1.000
_cell.length_b   1.000
_cell.length_c   1.000
_cell.angle_alpha   90.00
_cell.angle_beta   90.00
_cell.angle_gamma   90.00
#
_symmetry.space_group_name_H-M   'P 1'
#
loop_
_entity.id
_entity.type
_entity.pdbx_description
1 polymer ?
#
loop_
_entity_poly.entity_id
_entity_poly.type
_entity_poly.pdbx_seq_one_letter_code
_entity_poly.pdbx_strand_id
1 'polypeptide(L)'
;MFPHVQAVAPNVRKQILEGKYINLATLLNNQENVQDYKTVDESDGSVLLIKHRDPRLQRNLSIQEFLEAFNIYKNIICEKQDRRIEFDMYIQDVIDISARYKGPVFYEYHKAFANKVAAIKLTHGKVVDWSIRDEKLYSSITSGQIIKECETCGSLGHLTAVCQTLPSFGQSNNRSKPTYNQTHFQKSQVGSNDRVDSNTDIRGRPVLFFRGREVCNNFLSGKCFKGTKCSFAHVNTRSSTGATPNRRPSQEQAQAKI
;
A
#
# COMPACT_ATOMS: atom_id res chain seq x y z
N MET A 1 3.35 -29.41 -7.78
CA MET A 1 4.12 -28.41 -7.01
C MET A 1 3.57 -28.45 -5.60
N PHE A 2 4.24 -29.16 -4.69
CA PHE A 2 3.77 -29.32 -3.31
C PHE A 2 3.98 -28.00 -2.56
N PRO A 3 2.97 -27.47 -1.84
CA PRO A 3 3.13 -26.23 -1.09
C PRO A 3 4.13 -26.47 0.04
N HIS A 4 5.14 -25.60 0.11
CA HIS A 4 6.16 -25.64 1.14
C HIS A 4 5.48 -25.36 2.49
N VAL A 5 5.19 -26.41 3.26
CA VAL A 5 4.67 -26.26 4.62
C VAL A 5 5.77 -25.63 5.45
N GLN A 6 5.62 -24.34 5.72
CA GLN A 6 6.56 -23.58 6.54
C GLN A 6 6.59 -24.21 7.94
N ALA A 7 7.72 -24.80 8.31
CA ALA A 7 7.87 -25.54 9.56
C ALA A 7 7.91 -24.55 10.74
N VAL A 8 6.77 -24.39 11.42
CA VAL A 8 6.67 -23.56 12.62
C VAL A 8 7.14 -24.36 13.83
N ALA A 9 7.98 -23.76 14.68
CA ALA A 9 8.50 -24.39 15.89
C ALA A 9 7.36 -24.95 16.78
N PRO A 10 7.48 -26.19 17.31
CA PRO A 10 6.39 -26.86 18.04
C PRO A 10 5.90 -26.09 19.28
N ASN A 11 6.81 -25.41 19.98
CA ASN A 11 6.48 -24.60 21.15
C ASN A 11 5.62 -23.38 20.76
N VAL A 12 5.96 -22.70 19.66
CA VAL A 12 5.17 -21.57 19.15
C VAL A 12 3.79 -22.05 18.74
N ARG A 13 3.71 -23.20 18.05
CA ARG A 13 2.42 -23.81 17.68
C ARG A 13 1.56 -24.12 18.90
N LYS A 14 2.13 -24.67 19.98
CA LYS A 14 1.41 -24.91 21.25
C LYS A 14 0.89 -23.61 21.86
N GLN A 15 1.70 -22.55 21.88
CA GLN A 15 1.29 -21.24 22.41
C GLN A 15 0.14 -20.61 21.60
N ILE A 16 0.12 -20.79 20.27
CA ILE A 16 -0.99 -20.35 19.40
C ILE A 16 -2.28 -21.04 19.82
N LEU A 17 -2.24 -22.36 19.98
CA LEU A 17 -3.41 -23.17 20.33
C LEU A 17 -3.91 -22.89 21.76
N GLU A 18 -3.01 -22.51 22.67
CA GLU A 18 -3.36 -22.05 24.02
C GLU A 18 -3.98 -20.64 24.03
N GLY A 19 -3.93 -19.90 22.92
CA GLY A 19 -4.46 -18.54 22.81
C GLY A 19 -3.55 -17.48 23.44
N LYS A 20 -2.25 -17.77 23.58
CA LYS A 20 -1.25 -16.79 24.09
C LYS A 20 -0.90 -15.77 23.01
N TYR A 21 -0.54 -14.57 23.44
CA TYR A 21 -0.01 -13.56 22.53
C TYR A 21 1.33 -14.02 21.95
N ILE A 22 1.46 -13.90 20.62
CA ILE A 22 2.66 -14.28 19.88
C ILE A 22 3.05 -13.12 18.97
N ASN A 23 4.34 -12.85 18.93
CA ASN A 23 4.89 -11.91 17.99
C ASN A 23 4.93 -12.54 16.59
N LEU A 24 4.09 -12.07 15.67
CA LEU A 24 4.01 -12.60 14.30
C LEU A 24 5.35 -12.61 13.55
N ALA A 25 6.31 -11.75 13.92
CA ALA A 25 7.65 -11.77 13.33
C ALA A 25 8.38 -13.11 13.54
N THR A 26 8.06 -13.86 14.61
CA THR A 26 8.64 -15.19 14.85
C THR A 26 8.17 -16.23 13.84
N LEU A 27 7.03 -16.02 13.18
CA LEU A 27 6.47 -16.98 12.22
C LEU A 27 7.09 -16.86 10.83
N LEU A 28 7.72 -15.71 10.53
CA LEU A 28 8.37 -15.46 9.24
C LEU A 28 9.82 -15.95 9.21
N ASN A 29 10.45 -16.09 10.38
CA ASN A 29 11.83 -16.55 10.48
C ASN A 29 11.85 -18.09 10.51
N ASN A 30 12.27 -18.71 9.40
CA ASN A 30 12.48 -20.17 9.27
C ASN A 30 13.64 -20.72 10.15
N GLN A 31 14.11 -19.98 11.16
CA GLN A 31 15.22 -20.42 12.00
C GLN A 31 14.73 -20.89 13.35
N GLU A 32 14.73 -22.21 13.53
CA GLU A 32 15.17 -22.77 14.80
C GLU A 32 16.59 -22.25 15.12
N ASN A 33 16.86 -21.99 16.41
CA ASN A 33 18.09 -21.43 17.01
C ASN A 33 18.22 -19.89 16.98
N VAL A 34 18.76 -19.23 18.00
CA VAL A 34 19.76 -19.67 18.99
C VAL A 34 19.39 -19.11 20.37
N GLN A 35 19.73 -19.86 21.42
CA GLN A 35 19.79 -19.39 22.79
C GLN A 35 20.71 -18.15 22.91
N ASP A 36 20.16 -16.94 22.78
CA ASP A 36 20.90 -15.70 23.06
C ASP A 36 20.92 -15.41 24.57
N TYR A 37 21.61 -16.25 25.34
CA TYR A 37 22.02 -15.91 26.69
C TYR A 37 23.43 -15.32 26.65
N LYS A 38 23.60 -14.15 27.25
CA LYS A 38 24.92 -13.70 27.68
C LYS A 38 25.00 -13.97 29.18
N THR A 39 25.84 -14.92 29.60
CA THR A 39 26.19 -15.12 31.00
C THR A 39 27.13 -14.00 31.41
N VAL A 40 26.72 -13.18 32.38
CA VAL A 40 27.63 -12.26 33.04
C VAL A 40 28.12 -12.94 34.31
N ASP A 41 29.42 -13.23 34.38
CA ASP A 41 30.05 -13.69 35.62
C ASP A 41 30.07 -12.52 36.60
N GLU A 42 29.16 -12.56 37.56
CA GLU A 42 29.27 -11.78 38.79
C GLU A 42 30.01 -12.67 39.78
N SER A 43 31.09 -12.15 40.39
CA SER A 43 32.08 -12.86 41.20
C SER A 43 31.56 -13.46 42.53
N ASP A 44 30.27 -13.81 42.59
CA ASP A 44 29.58 -14.34 43.76
C ASP A 44 28.47 -15.34 43.39
N GLY A 45 28.76 -16.22 42.42
CA GLY A 45 27.97 -17.44 42.15
C GLY A 45 26.60 -17.25 41.51
N SER A 46 26.24 -16.03 41.11
CA SER A 46 24.95 -15.70 40.51
C SER A 46 25.10 -15.49 38.99
N VAL A 47 24.81 -16.51 38.18
CA VAL A 47 24.81 -16.37 36.71
C VAL A 47 23.53 -15.64 36.27
N LEU A 48 23.66 -14.36 35.90
CA LEU A 48 22.56 -13.62 35.27
C LEU A 48 22.49 -13.98 33.78
N LEU A 49 21.43 -14.71 33.40
CA LEU A 49 21.09 -15.00 32.00
C LEU A 49 20.42 -13.77 31.37
N ILE A 50 21.19 -12.93 30.67
CA ILE A 50 20.63 -11.80 29.92
C ILE A 50 20.09 -12.34 28.58
N LYS A 51 18.77 -12.45 28.47
CA LYS A 51 18.08 -12.75 27.22
C LYS A 51 18.19 -11.52 26.29
N HIS A 52 19.12 -11.52 25.35
CA HIS A 52 19.14 -10.47 24.34
C HIS A 52 17.82 -10.53 23.55
N ARG A 53 17.07 -9.43 23.55
CA ARG A 53 15.85 -9.31 22.74
C ARG A 53 16.28 -9.14 21.29
N ASP A 54 16.16 -10.19 20.49
CA ASP A 54 16.46 -10.19 19.06
C ASP A 54 15.89 -8.92 18.38
N PRO A 55 16.73 -8.04 17.81
CA PRO A 55 16.30 -6.82 17.14
C PRO A 55 15.27 -7.06 16.03
N ARG A 56 15.32 -8.25 15.39
CA ARG A 56 14.39 -8.67 14.33
C ARG A 56 12.96 -8.82 14.85
N LEU A 57 12.79 -9.08 16.15
CA LEU A 57 11.49 -9.21 16.80
C LEU A 57 10.93 -7.86 17.28
N GLN A 58 11.73 -6.78 17.26
CA GLN A 58 11.29 -5.45 17.67
C GLN A 58 10.78 -4.60 16.51
N ARG A 59 10.94 -5.06 15.26
CA ARG A 59 10.51 -4.32 14.07
C ARG A 59 8.99 -4.41 13.86
N ASN A 60 8.42 -3.36 13.30
CA ASN A 60 7.06 -3.41 12.78
C ASN A 60 7.06 -4.12 11.43
N LEU A 61 6.17 -5.09 11.25
CA LEU A 61 6.04 -5.81 9.98
C LEU A 61 5.43 -4.89 8.92
N SER A 62 5.84 -5.07 7.66
CA SER A 62 5.10 -4.52 6.51
C SER A 62 3.75 -5.22 6.36
N ILE A 63 2.84 -4.64 5.58
CA ILE A 63 1.52 -5.26 5.37
C ILE A 63 1.63 -6.64 4.73
N GLN A 64 2.56 -6.84 3.80
CA GLN A 64 2.77 -8.15 3.14
C GLN A 64 3.29 -9.20 4.13
N GLU A 65 4.32 -8.84 4.90
CA GLU A 65 4.87 -9.71 5.95
C GLU A 65 3.82 -10.04 7.03
N PHE A 66 3.00 -9.08 7.40
CA PHE A 66 1.88 -9.30 8.30
C PHE A 66 0.90 -10.34 7.74
N LEU A 67 0.49 -10.21 6.46
CA LEU A 67 -0.45 -11.14 5.83
C LEU A 67 0.13 -12.55 5.74
N GLU A 68 1.40 -12.69 5.41
CA GLU A 68 2.09 -13.98 5.39
C GLU A 68 2.11 -14.62 6.78
N ALA A 69 2.57 -13.87 7.79
CA ALA A 69 2.65 -14.35 9.17
C ALA A 69 1.27 -14.71 9.73
N PHE A 70 0.27 -13.87 9.46
CA PHE A 70 -1.08 -14.06 9.95
C PHE A 70 -1.78 -15.22 9.24
N ASN A 71 -1.48 -15.51 7.97
CA ASN A 71 -1.98 -16.69 7.30
C ASN A 71 -1.43 -17.98 7.91
N ILE A 72 -0.16 -18.00 8.34
CA ILE A 72 0.42 -19.13 9.09
C ILE A 72 -0.35 -19.31 10.41
N TYR A 73 -0.53 -18.23 11.17
CA TYR A 73 -1.31 -18.24 12.42
C TYR A 73 -2.76 -18.74 12.20
N LYS A 74 -3.45 -18.21 11.19
CA LYS A 74 -4.81 -18.60 10.80
C LYS A 74 -4.90 -20.08 10.47
N ASN A 75 -3.97 -20.60 9.67
CA ASN A 75 -3.95 -22.01 9.29
C ASN A 75 -3.80 -22.92 10.52
N ILE A 76 -2.91 -22.56 11.46
CA ILE A 76 -2.69 -23.34 12.69
C ILE A 76 -3.95 -23.42 13.55
N ILE A 77 -4.68 -22.31 13.70
CA ILE A 77 -5.93 -22.30 14.48
C ILE A 77 -7.04 -23.05 13.74
N CYS A 78 -7.15 -22.84 12.42
CA CYS A 78 -8.19 -23.44 11.59
C CYS A 78 -8.03 -24.96 11.42
N GLU A 79 -6.89 -25.53 11.78
CA GLU A 79 -6.75 -27.00 11.90
C GLU A 79 -7.58 -27.57 13.05
N LYS A 80 -7.82 -26.80 14.14
CA LYS A 80 -8.56 -27.27 15.32
C LYS A 80 -9.95 -26.68 15.45
N GLN A 81 -10.16 -25.45 14.99
CA GLN A 81 -11.42 -24.74 15.12
C GLN A 81 -11.69 -23.96 13.83
N ASP A 82 -12.81 -24.22 13.16
CA ASP A 82 -13.15 -23.48 11.96
C ASP A 82 -13.56 -22.04 12.31
N ARG A 83 -12.64 -21.10 12.06
CA ARG A 83 -12.80 -19.65 12.28
C ARG A 83 -12.30 -18.85 11.08
N ARG A 84 -12.27 -19.46 9.90
CA ARG A 84 -11.65 -18.86 8.70
C ARG A 84 -12.27 -17.51 8.36
N ILE A 85 -13.60 -17.46 8.30
CA ILE A 85 -14.38 -16.25 7.98
C ILE A 85 -14.03 -15.11 8.95
N GLU A 86 -13.96 -15.43 10.24
CA GLU A 86 -13.67 -14.48 11.30
C GLU A 86 -12.30 -13.81 11.11
N PHE A 87 -11.28 -14.63 10.83
CA PHE A 87 -9.94 -14.16 10.57
C PHE A 87 -9.81 -13.43 9.22
N ASP A 88 -10.57 -13.83 8.21
CA ASP A 88 -10.58 -13.14 6.92
C ASP A 88 -11.19 -11.74 7.03
N MET A 89 -12.27 -11.58 7.81
CA MET A 89 -12.82 -10.26 8.16
C MET A 89 -11.82 -9.40 8.92
N TYR A 90 -11.10 -9.99 9.89
CA TYR A 90 -10.03 -9.29 10.61
C TYR A 90 -8.89 -8.84 9.69
N ILE A 91 -8.45 -9.70 8.77
CA ILE A 91 -7.42 -9.36 7.79
C ILE A 91 -7.87 -8.16 6.95
N GLN A 92 -9.11 -8.19 6.46
CA GLN A 92 -9.67 -7.09 5.68
C GLN A 92 -9.69 -5.79 6.47
N ASP A 93 -10.06 -5.85 7.75
CA ASP A 93 -10.01 -4.71 8.66
C ASP A 93 -8.59 -4.12 8.77
N VAL A 94 -7.59 -4.97 9.03
CA VAL A 94 -6.20 -4.53 9.16
C VAL A 94 -5.67 -3.93 7.84
N ILE A 95 -6.06 -4.49 6.69
CA ILE A 95 -5.74 -3.92 5.37
C ILE A 95 -6.35 -2.53 5.24
N ASP A 96 -7.61 -2.33 5.62
CA ASP A 96 -8.27 -1.03 5.58
C ASP A 96 -7.56 0.00 6.45
N ILE A 97 -7.12 -0.37 7.66
CA ILE A 97 -6.33 0.50 8.54
C ILE A 97 -5.01 0.87 7.86
N SER A 98 -4.31 -0.11 7.27
CA SER A 98 -3.04 0.11 6.57
C SER A 98 -3.21 1.02 5.34
N ALA A 99 -4.38 0.98 4.71
CA ALA A 99 -4.70 1.79 3.55
C ALA A 99 -5.00 3.25 3.94
N ARG A 100 -5.70 3.47 5.07
CA ARG A 100 -6.13 4.80 5.53
C ARG A 100 -5.04 5.63 6.19
N TYR A 101 -4.12 5.02 6.94
CA TYR A 101 -3.14 5.76 7.74
C TYR A 101 -1.71 5.60 7.21
N LYS A 102 -0.89 6.65 7.34
CA LYS A 102 0.56 6.56 7.08
C LYS A 102 1.26 5.91 8.27
N GLY A 103 2.33 5.16 8.00
CA GLY A 103 3.13 4.51 9.05
C GLY A 103 2.57 3.15 9.52
N PRO A 104 3.09 2.60 10.63
CA PRO A 104 2.81 1.25 11.10
C PRO A 104 1.53 1.13 11.96
N VAL A 105 0.58 2.06 11.82
CA VAL A 105 -0.64 2.16 12.64
C VAL A 105 -1.42 0.85 12.68
N PHE A 106 -1.55 0.16 11.53
CA PHE A 106 -2.22 -1.13 11.44
C PHE A 106 -1.56 -2.20 12.33
N TYR A 107 -0.23 -2.19 12.42
CA TYR A 107 0.53 -3.18 13.17
C TYR A 107 0.52 -2.86 14.68
N GLU A 108 0.50 -1.58 15.04
CA GLU A 108 0.26 -1.16 16.43
C GLU A 108 -1.13 -1.57 16.92
N TYR A 109 -2.15 -1.37 16.08
CA TYR A 109 -3.50 -1.88 16.34
C TYR A 109 -3.51 -3.40 16.51
N HIS A 110 -2.88 -4.15 15.61
CA HIS A 110 -2.78 -5.60 15.73
C HIS A 110 -2.12 -6.03 17.05
N LYS A 111 -0.96 -5.45 17.39
CA LYS A 111 -0.25 -5.79 18.65
C LYS A 111 -1.13 -5.55 19.86
N ALA A 112 -1.81 -4.40 19.93
CA ALA A 112 -2.66 -4.08 21.06
C ALA A 112 -3.91 -4.97 21.12
N PHE A 113 -4.53 -5.25 19.97
CA PHE A 113 -5.71 -6.12 19.88
C PHE A 113 -5.38 -7.55 20.29
N ALA A 114 -4.32 -8.14 19.71
CA ALA A 114 -3.91 -9.50 20.02
C ALA A 114 -3.48 -9.66 21.50
N ASN A 115 -2.82 -8.65 22.08
CA ASN A 115 -2.53 -8.65 23.52
C ASN A 115 -3.81 -8.61 24.36
N LYS A 116 -4.80 -7.79 23.99
CA LYS A 116 -6.08 -7.73 24.67
C LYS A 116 -6.83 -9.05 24.59
N VAL A 117 -6.87 -9.69 23.42
CA VAL A 117 -7.50 -11.01 23.21
C VAL A 117 -6.83 -12.07 24.10
N ALA A 118 -5.50 -12.12 24.12
CA ALA A 118 -4.76 -13.05 24.97
C ALA A 118 -5.02 -12.82 26.47
N ALA A 119 -5.09 -11.55 26.89
CA ALA A 119 -5.42 -11.18 28.26
C ALA A 119 -6.83 -11.64 28.64
N ILE A 120 -7.85 -11.38 27.80
CA ILE A 120 -9.23 -11.81 28.03
C ILE A 120 -9.33 -13.34 28.13
N LYS A 121 -8.59 -14.06 27.27
CA LYS A 121 -8.55 -15.52 27.33
C LYS A 121 -7.96 -16.02 28.64
N LEU A 122 -6.88 -15.39 29.11
CA LEU A 122 -6.21 -15.74 30.36
C LEU A 122 -7.06 -15.44 31.60
N THR A 123 -7.68 -14.26 31.68
CA THR A 123 -8.39 -13.80 32.88
C THR A 123 -9.83 -14.32 32.96
N HIS A 124 -10.51 -14.46 31.82
CA HIS A 124 -11.93 -14.80 31.76
C HIS A 124 -12.23 -16.12 31.06
N GLY A 125 -11.22 -16.80 30.49
CA GLY A 125 -11.41 -18.04 29.71
C GLY A 125 -12.16 -17.86 28.39
N LYS A 126 -12.63 -16.64 28.09
CA LYS A 126 -13.50 -16.32 26.96
C LYS A 126 -12.72 -16.25 25.65
N VAL A 127 -13.32 -16.79 24.59
CA VAL A 127 -12.83 -16.62 23.22
C VAL A 127 -13.43 -15.34 22.64
N VAL A 128 -12.57 -14.46 22.14
CA VAL A 128 -12.96 -13.19 21.50
C VAL A 128 -13.18 -13.45 20.01
N ASP A 129 -14.22 -12.82 19.46
CA ASP A 129 -14.52 -12.76 18.04
C ASP A 129 -13.68 -11.64 17.37
N TRP A 130 -12.80 -12.02 16.45
CA TRP A 130 -11.88 -11.20 15.68
C TRP A 130 -12.56 -10.52 14.48
N SER A 131 -13.77 -10.93 14.09
CA SER A 131 -14.51 -10.27 13.00
C SER A 131 -15.04 -8.90 13.41
N ILE A 132 -15.13 -8.65 14.72
CA ILE A 132 -15.64 -7.42 15.30
C ILE A 132 -14.46 -6.51 15.64
N ARG A 133 -14.41 -5.34 14.99
CA ARG A 133 -13.42 -4.30 15.28
C ARG A 133 -13.60 -3.76 16.70
N ASP A 134 -12.50 -3.62 17.43
CA ASP A 134 -12.53 -2.95 18.73
C ASP A 134 -12.49 -1.43 18.53
N GLU A 135 -13.67 -0.81 18.48
CA GLU A 135 -13.84 0.62 18.20
C GLU A 135 -13.10 1.52 19.21
N LYS A 136 -13.04 1.11 20.49
CA LYS A 136 -12.34 1.89 21.52
C LYS A 136 -10.84 1.84 21.31
N LEU A 137 -10.30 0.66 21.02
CA LEU A 137 -8.89 0.48 20.73
C LEU A 137 -8.49 1.17 19.42
N TYR A 138 -9.32 1.01 18.38
CA TYR A 138 -9.15 1.65 17.09
C TYR A 138 -9.09 3.17 17.24
N SER A 139 -10.06 3.77 17.93
CA SER A 139 -10.10 5.22 18.16
C SER A 139 -8.89 5.71 18.95
N SER A 140 -8.47 4.96 19.98
CA SER A 140 -7.31 5.29 20.80
C SER A 140 -6.01 5.33 19.99
N ILE A 141 -5.80 4.36 19.09
CA ILE A 141 -4.58 4.25 18.30
C ILE A 141 -4.57 5.20 17.10
N THR A 142 -5.72 5.43 16.48
CA THR A 142 -5.83 6.25 15.26
C THR A 142 -6.00 7.74 15.53
N SER A 143 -6.32 8.13 16.77
CA SER A 143 -6.41 9.54 17.16
C SER A 143 -5.08 10.25 16.95
N GLY A 144 -5.09 11.33 16.17
CA GLY A 144 -3.89 12.13 15.87
C GLY A 144 -2.95 11.50 14.82
N GLN A 145 -3.31 10.37 14.22
CA GLN A 145 -2.51 9.76 13.14
C GLN A 145 -2.73 10.46 11.81
N ILE A 146 -1.69 10.45 10.97
CA ILE A 146 -1.74 11.07 9.64
C ILE A 146 -2.52 10.16 8.69
N ILE A 147 -3.64 10.67 8.18
CA ILE A 147 -4.47 9.99 7.18
C ILE A 147 -3.82 10.17 5.80
N LYS A 148 -3.92 9.14 4.95
CA LYS A 148 -3.53 9.24 3.54
C LYS A 148 -4.59 10.04 2.79
N GLU A 149 -4.19 11.19 2.27
CA GLU A 149 -4.97 11.95 1.32
C GLU A 149 -4.91 11.32 -0.08
N CYS A 150 -6.00 11.49 -0.83
CA CYS A 150 -6.02 11.16 -2.24
C CYS A 150 -4.97 11.98 -2.99
N GLU A 151 -4.06 11.32 -3.69
CA GLU A 151 -2.95 11.98 -4.41
C GLU A 151 -3.45 12.82 -5.60
N THR A 152 -4.70 12.59 -6.06
CA THR A 152 -5.30 13.30 -7.18
C THR A 152 -6.05 14.57 -6.74
N CYS A 153 -6.82 14.52 -5.64
CA CYS A 153 -7.69 15.62 -5.23
C CYS A 153 -7.55 16.06 -3.77
N GLY A 154 -6.66 15.45 -2.99
CA GLY A 154 -6.44 15.77 -1.58
C GLY A 154 -7.55 15.33 -0.62
N SER A 155 -8.57 14.61 -1.11
CA SER A 155 -9.67 14.14 -0.26
C SER A 155 -9.21 13.05 0.71
N LEU A 156 -9.72 13.09 1.94
CA LEU A 156 -9.54 12.04 2.96
C LEU A 156 -10.64 10.97 2.93
N GLY A 157 -11.65 11.13 2.05
CA GLY A 157 -12.84 10.28 2.01
C GLY A 157 -12.73 9.05 1.11
N HIS A 158 -11.65 8.94 0.32
CA HIS A 158 -11.44 7.81 -0.59
C HIS A 158 -9.95 7.55 -0.82
N LEU A 159 -9.63 6.31 -1.19
CA LEU A 159 -8.31 5.95 -1.70
C LEU A 159 -8.12 6.54 -3.09
N THR A 160 -6.90 6.95 -3.44
CA THR A 160 -6.56 7.49 -4.78
C THR A 160 -7.12 6.62 -5.91
N ALA A 161 -7.10 5.29 -5.77
CA ALA A 161 -7.62 4.34 -6.75
C ALA A 161 -9.13 4.46 -7.06
N VAL A 162 -9.92 5.06 -6.17
CA VAL A 162 -11.38 5.23 -6.30
C VAL A 162 -11.73 6.72 -6.46
N CYS A 163 -10.74 7.55 -6.78
CA CYS A 163 -10.98 8.98 -6.93
C CYS A 163 -11.79 9.27 -8.19
N GLN A 164 -12.94 9.93 -8.02
CA GLN A 164 -13.82 10.29 -9.15
C GLN A 164 -13.18 11.31 -10.10
N THR A 165 -12.15 12.03 -9.65
CA THR A 165 -11.39 12.97 -10.48
C THR A 165 -10.14 12.33 -11.08
N LEU A 166 -9.94 11.00 -10.93
CA LEU A 166 -8.93 10.30 -11.70
C LEU A 166 -9.22 10.54 -13.18
N PRO A 167 -8.24 11.03 -13.97
CA PRO A 167 -8.42 11.09 -15.41
C PRO A 167 -8.66 9.67 -15.90
N SER A 168 -9.87 9.41 -16.41
CA SER A 168 -10.29 8.13 -16.97
C SER A 168 -9.32 7.71 -18.07
N PHE A 169 -8.31 6.94 -17.72
CA PHE A 169 -7.57 6.15 -18.70
C PHE A 169 -8.47 5.00 -19.12
N GLY A 170 -9.33 5.27 -20.12
CA GLY A 170 -9.83 4.26 -21.05
C GLY A 170 -10.92 3.29 -20.58
N GLN A 171 -11.75 3.63 -19.59
CA GLN A 171 -12.99 2.87 -19.39
C GLN A 171 -14.15 3.50 -20.17
N SER A 172 -14.28 3.09 -21.43
CA SER A 172 -15.53 3.25 -22.19
C SER A 172 -16.59 2.34 -21.59
N ASN A 173 -17.27 2.81 -20.54
CA ASN A 173 -18.48 2.14 -20.05
C ASN A 173 -19.72 2.79 -20.69
N ASN A 174 -20.14 2.20 -21.80
CA ASN A 174 -21.48 2.36 -22.35
C ASN A 174 -22.50 1.70 -21.42
N ARG A 175 -23.08 2.45 -20.48
CA ARG A 175 -24.37 2.23 -19.77
C ARG A 175 -24.41 3.25 -18.62
N SER A 176 -25.40 4.13 -18.44
CA SER A 176 -26.82 4.05 -18.73
C SER A 176 -27.40 5.47 -18.75
N LYS A 177 -28.43 5.69 -19.58
CA LYS A 177 -29.31 6.88 -19.48
C LYS A 177 -30.01 6.91 -18.12
N PRO A 178 -30.28 8.10 -17.60
CA PRO A 178 -31.58 8.39 -17.03
C PRO A 178 -32.24 9.52 -17.83
N THR A 179 -33.39 9.21 -18.41
CA THR A 179 -34.38 10.17 -18.90
C THR A 179 -35.03 10.88 -17.71
N TYR A 180 -35.04 12.21 -17.72
CA TYR A 180 -36.15 12.99 -17.18
C TYR A 180 -36.31 14.29 -17.98
N ASN A 181 -37.54 14.53 -18.40
CA ASN A 181 -37.97 15.60 -19.29
C ASN A 181 -38.02 16.95 -18.56
N GLN A 182 -37.66 18.02 -19.25
CA GLN A 182 -38.45 19.24 -19.17
C GLN A 182 -38.34 20.05 -20.47
N THR A 183 -39.51 20.52 -20.87
CA THR A 183 -39.95 21.03 -22.17
C THR A 183 -39.82 22.55 -22.30
N HIS A 184 -39.87 23.01 -23.55
CA HIS A 184 -40.09 24.39 -24.07
C HIS A 184 -38.88 25.34 -24.13
N PHE A 185 -38.36 25.62 -25.33
CA PHE A 185 -38.85 26.67 -26.24
C PHE A 185 -38.16 26.54 -27.62
N GLN A 186 -38.95 26.64 -28.69
CA GLN A 186 -38.46 26.72 -30.08
C GLN A 186 -37.81 28.08 -30.34
N LYS A 187 -36.62 28.09 -30.96
CA LYS A 187 -36.36 29.06 -32.04
C LYS A 187 -35.25 28.60 -32.99
N SER A 188 -35.52 28.96 -34.23
CA SER A 188 -34.89 28.59 -35.49
C SER A 188 -33.47 29.13 -35.66
N GLN A 189 -32.64 28.32 -36.31
CA GLN A 189 -31.69 28.64 -37.39
C GLN A 189 -30.76 29.87 -37.33
N VAL A 190 -29.46 29.54 -37.51
CA VAL A 190 -28.35 30.28 -38.15
C VAL A 190 -27.60 31.33 -37.32
N GLY A 191 -26.27 31.13 -37.22
CA GLY A 191 -25.30 32.21 -37.04
C GLY A 191 -24.39 32.07 -35.81
N SER A 192 -23.27 31.37 -36.01
CA SER A 192 -21.95 31.53 -35.39
C SER A 192 -21.84 32.40 -34.13
N ASN A 193 -21.48 31.78 -33.01
CA ASN A 193 -20.49 32.35 -32.09
C ASN A 193 -19.83 31.22 -31.29
N ASP A 194 -18.54 31.08 -31.55
CA ASP A 194 -17.63 30.05 -31.04
C ASP A 194 -17.57 30.03 -29.52
N ARG A 195 -18.02 28.94 -28.91
CA ARG A 195 -17.51 28.53 -27.60
C ARG A 195 -16.20 27.79 -27.85
N VAL A 196 -15.10 28.53 -27.83
CA VAL A 196 -13.76 27.96 -27.82
C VAL A 196 -13.64 27.09 -26.57
N ASP A 197 -13.73 25.78 -26.75
CA ASP A 197 -13.39 24.80 -25.72
C ASP A 197 -11.91 24.98 -25.38
N SER A 198 -11.64 25.58 -24.21
CA SER A 198 -10.31 25.99 -23.71
C SER A 198 -9.29 24.86 -23.49
N ASN A 199 -9.54 23.66 -24.01
CA ASN A 199 -8.70 22.47 -23.83
C ASN A 199 -8.08 21.96 -25.14
N THR A 200 -8.09 22.76 -26.21
CA THR A 200 -7.46 22.41 -27.49
C THR A 200 -6.45 23.46 -27.95
N ASP A 201 -5.32 23.01 -28.50
CA ASP A 201 -4.32 23.89 -29.10
C ASP A 201 -4.85 24.50 -30.41
N ILE A 202 -4.10 25.45 -30.98
CA ILE A 202 -4.44 26.08 -32.28
C ILE A 202 -4.58 25.10 -33.46
N ARG A 203 -4.25 23.81 -33.27
CA ARG A 203 -4.37 22.73 -34.25
C ARG A 203 -5.42 21.69 -33.82
N GLY A 204 -6.27 22.02 -32.84
CA GLY A 204 -7.34 21.18 -32.34
C GLY A 204 -6.88 19.96 -31.54
N ARG A 205 -5.61 19.90 -31.09
CA ARG A 205 -5.11 18.78 -30.26
C ARG A 205 -5.35 19.07 -28.79
N PRO A 206 -5.61 18.06 -27.97
CA PRO A 206 -5.81 18.27 -26.54
C PRO A 206 -4.58 18.92 -25.88
N VAL A 207 -4.80 19.94 -25.07
CA VAL A 207 -3.78 20.57 -24.23
C VAL A 207 -3.68 19.79 -22.93
N LEU A 208 -2.49 19.23 -22.64
CA LEU A 208 -2.25 18.44 -21.43
C LEU A 208 -1.35 19.24 -20.47
N PHE A 209 -1.53 19.09 -19.17
CA PHE A 209 -0.70 19.72 -18.15
C PHE A 209 0.03 18.66 -17.31
N PHE A 210 1.30 18.89 -17.00
CA PHE A 210 2.11 18.05 -16.12
C PHE A 210 2.87 18.92 -15.12
N ARG A 211 2.61 18.71 -13.81
CA ARG A 211 3.19 19.51 -12.72
C ARG A 211 3.02 21.02 -12.93
N GLY A 212 1.83 21.45 -13.35
CA GLY A 212 1.50 22.87 -13.57
C GLY A 212 2.10 23.50 -14.84
N ARG A 213 2.74 22.73 -15.72
CA ARG A 213 3.25 23.19 -17.02
C ARG A 213 2.55 22.48 -18.18
N GLU A 214 2.24 23.20 -19.24
CA GLU A 214 1.66 22.64 -20.46
C GLU A 214 2.65 21.67 -21.14
N VAL A 215 2.16 20.48 -21.48
CA VAL A 215 2.93 19.39 -22.10
C VAL A 215 3.07 19.64 -23.60
N CYS A 216 4.27 19.44 -24.12
CA CYS A 216 4.54 19.65 -25.54
C CYS A 216 3.88 18.54 -26.39
N ASN A 217 2.78 18.87 -27.07
CA ASN A 217 2.12 17.96 -28.02
C ASN A 217 3.05 17.47 -29.15
N ASN A 218 4.00 18.29 -29.58
CA ASN A 218 4.98 17.87 -30.58
C ASN A 218 6.02 16.88 -30.02
N PHE A 219 6.33 16.95 -28.72
CA PHE A 219 7.21 15.97 -28.06
C PHE A 219 6.50 14.64 -27.88
N LEU A 220 5.23 14.65 -27.49
CA LEU A 220 4.38 13.45 -27.45
C LEU A 220 4.28 12.77 -28.82
N SER A 221 4.29 13.56 -29.90
CA SER A 221 4.29 13.07 -31.27
C SER A 221 5.67 12.66 -31.80
N GLY A 222 6.74 12.75 -30.98
CA GLY A 222 8.12 12.45 -31.39
C GLY A 222 8.74 13.45 -32.38
N LYS A 223 8.10 14.61 -32.59
CA LYS A 223 8.46 15.61 -33.62
C LYS A 223 9.01 16.92 -33.02
N CYS A 224 9.30 16.96 -31.72
CA CYS A 224 9.87 18.15 -31.09
C CYS A 224 11.40 18.15 -31.19
N PHE A 225 11.95 19.11 -31.94
CA PHE A 225 13.39 19.29 -32.10
C PHE A 225 14.00 20.30 -31.11
N LYS A 226 13.17 20.94 -30.26
CA LYS A 226 13.62 21.99 -29.32
C LYS A 226 14.37 21.44 -28.09
N GLY A 227 14.33 20.12 -27.86
CA GLY A 227 15.03 19.49 -26.73
C GLY A 227 14.67 20.13 -25.39
N THR A 228 15.67 20.39 -24.55
CA THR A 228 15.51 21.02 -23.23
C THR A 228 15.19 22.52 -23.28
N LYS A 229 15.28 23.15 -24.46
CA LYS A 229 14.94 24.57 -24.66
C LYS A 229 13.46 24.78 -25.01
N CYS A 230 12.65 23.72 -24.94
CA CYS A 230 11.23 23.82 -25.19
C CYS A 230 10.53 24.54 -24.02
N SER A 231 9.70 25.54 -24.32
CA SER A 231 8.88 26.24 -23.32
C SER A 231 7.80 25.35 -22.69
N PHE A 232 7.54 24.19 -23.28
CA PHE A 232 6.52 23.23 -22.88
C PHE A 232 7.17 21.97 -22.28
N ALA A 233 6.47 21.32 -21.34
CA ALA A 233 6.98 20.16 -20.61
C ALA A 233 7.13 18.91 -21.52
N HIS A 234 8.30 18.28 -21.46
CA HIS A 234 8.58 17.01 -22.10
C HIS A 234 8.46 15.89 -21.07
N VAL A 235 7.35 15.14 -21.12
CA VAL A 235 7.07 14.06 -20.17
C VAL A 235 7.36 12.72 -20.85
N ASN A 236 8.36 12.00 -20.36
CA ASN A 236 8.64 10.65 -20.84
C ASN A 236 7.81 9.67 -20.01
N THR A 237 6.94 8.89 -20.66
CA THR A 237 6.07 7.89 -19.99
C THR A 237 6.83 6.66 -19.51
N ARG A 238 8.16 6.64 -19.66
CA ARG A 238 9.05 5.62 -19.10
C ARG A 238 10.03 6.27 -18.14
N SER A 239 9.96 5.82 -16.88
CA SER A 239 10.88 6.01 -15.75
C SER A 239 11.01 7.40 -15.11
N SER A 240 10.38 7.52 -13.92
CA SER A 240 10.92 8.26 -12.79
C SER A 240 12.27 7.67 -12.37
N THR A 241 13.37 8.31 -12.77
CA THR A 241 14.67 8.32 -12.08
C THR A 241 15.60 9.24 -12.87
N GLY A 242 16.34 10.10 -12.16
CA GLY A 242 17.29 11.01 -12.79
C GLY A 242 18.34 10.24 -13.59
N ALA A 243 18.46 10.55 -14.87
CA ALA A 243 19.57 10.12 -15.71
C ALA A 243 19.86 11.23 -16.74
N THR A 244 21.13 11.62 -16.77
CA THR A 244 21.77 12.57 -17.67
C THR A 244 21.61 12.21 -19.15
N PRO A 245 21.74 13.19 -20.07
CA PRO A 245 21.44 12.99 -21.48
C PRO A 245 22.49 12.10 -22.15
N ASN A 246 22.03 10.99 -22.73
CA ASN A 246 22.84 10.10 -23.53
C ASN A 246 23.27 10.81 -24.84
N ARG A 247 24.59 10.91 -25.02
CA ARG A 247 25.24 11.33 -26.27
C ARG A 247 24.95 10.29 -27.35
N ARG A 248 24.72 10.76 -28.59
CA ARG A 248 24.69 9.91 -29.80
C ARG A 248 26.05 9.22 -30.00
N PRO A 249 26.09 7.93 -30.41
CA PRO A 249 27.28 7.34 -31.01
C PRO A 249 27.40 7.71 -32.50
N SER A 250 28.54 8.34 -32.81
CA SER A 250 29.39 8.26 -34.02
C SER A 250 28.80 7.83 -35.38
N GLN A 251 28.99 8.71 -36.38
CA GLN A 251 29.40 8.29 -37.72
C GLN A 251 30.90 8.59 -37.90
N GLU A 252 31.60 7.50 -38.13
CA GLU A 252 32.93 7.25 -38.67
C GLU A 252 33.30 8.13 -39.89
N GLN A 253 34.46 8.79 -39.82
CA GLN A 253 35.32 8.99 -40.99
C GLN A 253 36.76 8.69 -40.60
N ALA A 254 37.28 7.65 -41.23
CA ALA A 254 38.64 7.18 -41.19
C ALA A 254 39.60 8.16 -41.88
N GLN A 255 40.81 8.29 -41.34
CA GLN A 255 42.03 8.20 -42.16
C GLN A 255 43.28 8.04 -41.29
N ALA A 256 43.95 6.92 -41.48
CA ALA A 256 45.35 6.67 -41.17
C ALA A 256 46.06 6.26 -42.47
N LYS A 257 47.40 6.44 -42.48
CA LYS A 257 48.40 6.26 -43.55
C LYS A 257 48.79 7.61 -44.18
N ILE A 258 50.06 8.04 -44.21
CA ILE A 258 51.37 7.36 -44.09
C ILE A 258 52.29 8.20 -43.21
#